data_AF-A0A0K8JBD4-F1
#
_entry.id   AF-A0A0K8JBD4-F1
#
_cell.length_a   1.000
_cell.length_b   1.000
_cell.length_c   1.000
_cell.angle_alpha   90.00
_cell.angle_beta   90.00
_cell.angle_gamma   90.00
#
_symmetry.space_group_name_H-M   'P 1'
#
loop_
_entity.id
_entity.type
_entity.pdbx_description
1 polymer ?
#
loop_
_entity_poly.entity_id
_entity_poly.type
_entity_poly.pdbx_seq_one_letter_code
_entity_poly.pdbx_strand_id
1 'polypeptide(L)' 'MKPVYFYDGRIVDQNQPVICLEDRGYQFGDGVYDTWMVINKKHFLRQEHLERLEKSC' A
#
# COMPACT_ATOMS: atom_id res chain seq x y z
N MET A 1 12.16 9.59 10.66
CA MET A 1 11.17 10.13 9.71
C MET A 1 9.82 9.54 10.08
N LYS A 2 8.73 10.33 10.18
CA LYS A 2 7.40 9.80 10.51
C LYS A 2 6.82 9.10 9.25
N PRO A 3 6.19 7.92 9.36
CA PRO A 3 5.51 7.30 8.23
C PRO A 3 4.33 8.16 7.75
N VAL A 4 4.02 8.06 6.46
CA VAL A 4 2.87 8.75 5.82
C VAL A 4 1.97 7.67 5.24
N TYR A 5 0.67 7.78 5.49
CA TYR A 5 -0.35 6.84 5.02
C TYR A 5 -1.30 7.57 4.07
N PHE A 6 -1.68 6.94 2.97
CA PHE A 6 -2.61 7.49 1.98
C PHE A 6 -3.79 6.54 1.80
N TYR A 7 -5.00 7.06 1.94
CA TYR A 7 -6.25 6.31 1.81
C TYR A 7 -7.32 7.23 1.22
N ASP A 8 -8.07 6.76 0.21
CA ASP A 8 -9.16 7.49 -0.45
C ASP A 8 -8.87 8.96 -0.80
N GLY A 9 -7.72 9.21 -1.42
CA GLY A 9 -7.35 10.55 -1.87
C GLY A 9 -6.80 11.47 -0.77
N ARG A 10 -6.59 10.97 0.45
CA ARG A 10 -6.20 11.77 1.62
C ARG A 10 -5.02 11.17 2.36
N ILE A 11 -4.22 12.04 2.98
CA ILE A 11 -3.21 11.62 3.97
C ILE A 11 -3.92 11.38 5.30
N VAL A 12 -3.67 10.24 5.92
CA VAL A 12 -4.27 9.83 7.20
C VAL A 12 -3.21 9.54 8.25
N ASP A 13 -3.61 9.63 9.53
CA ASP A 13 -2.75 9.22 10.64
C ASP A 13 -2.71 7.69 10.80
N GLN A 14 -1.60 7.18 11.36
CA GLN A 14 -1.36 5.75 11.54
C GLN A 14 -2.49 5.01 12.27
N ASN A 15 -3.13 5.66 13.25
CA ASN A 15 -4.15 5.06 14.11
C ASN A 15 -5.57 5.42 13.68
N GLN A 16 -5.74 6.08 12.54
CA GLN A 16 -7.06 6.43 12.03
C GLN A 16 -7.74 5.17 11.48
N PRO A 17 -8.95 4.80 11.95
CA PRO A 17 -9.68 3.65 11.43
C PRO A 17 -10.19 3.99 10.02
N VAL A 18 -9.58 3.39 9.00
CA VAL A 18 -9.95 3.59 7.59
C VAL A 18 -10.51 2.34 6.92
N ILE A 19 -10.37 1.16 7.52
CA ILE A 19 -10.90 -0.11 7.03
C ILE A 19 -12.01 -0.59 7.98
N CYS A 20 -13.14 -1.04 7.43
CA CYS A 20 -14.24 -1.64 8.20
C CYS A 20 -13.91 -3.08 8.63
N LEU A 21 -14.52 -3.56 9.71
CA LEU A 21 -14.33 -4.94 10.16
C LEU A 21 -14.83 -5.98 9.15
N GLU A 22 -15.80 -5.62 8.33
CA GLU A 22 -16.40 -6.45 7.28
C GLU A 22 -15.65 -6.38 5.94
N ASP A 23 -14.52 -5.65 5.86
CA ASP A 23 -13.67 -5.64 4.68
C ASP A 23 -13.12 -7.05 4.38
N ARG A 24 -13.24 -7.50 3.13
CA ARG A 24 -12.82 -8.86 2.75
C ARG A 24 -11.30 -9.04 2.82
N GLY A 25 -10.53 -8.00 2.50
CA GLY A 25 -9.08 -8.01 2.64
C GLY A 25 -8.68 -8.22 4.09
N TYR A 26 -9.38 -7.58 5.03
CA TYR A 26 -9.17 -7.78 6.46
C TYR A 26 -9.64 -9.16 6.97
N GLN A 27 -10.87 -9.59 6.63
CA GLN A 27 -11.45 -10.82 7.18
C GLN A 27 -10.88 -12.10 6.57
N PHE A 28 -10.65 -12.10 5.26
CA PHE A 28 -10.34 -13.31 4.50
C PHE A 28 -8.93 -13.28 3.90
N GLY A 29 -8.18 -12.20 4.10
CA GLY A 29 -6.87 -12.02 3.46
C GLY A 29 -6.99 -11.82 1.95
N ASP A 30 -8.14 -11.36 1.48
CA ASP A 30 -8.49 -11.21 0.05
C ASP A 30 -7.96 -9.90 -0.55
N GLY A 31 -6.73 -9.53 -0.18
CA GLY A 31 -6.05 -8.33 -0.63
C GLY A 31 -4.64 -8.64 -1.10
N VAL A 32 -4.14 -7.84 -2.05
CA VAL A 32 -2.76 -7.94 -2.55
C VAL A 32 -1.95 -6.71 -2.16
N TYR A 33 -0.63 -6.89 -2.05
CA TYR A 33 0.30 -5.82 -1.73
C TYR A 33 1.62 -6.00 -2.47
N ASP A 34 2.34 -4.89 -2.67
CA ASP A 34 3.72 -4.89 -3.13
C ASP A 34 4.52 -3.83 -2.34
N THR A 35 5.84 -3.95 -2.32
CA THR A 35 6.75 -3.01 -1.66
C THR A 35 8.01 -2.82 -2.49
N TRP A 36 8.49 -1.58 -2.62
CA TRP A 36 9.78 -1.27 -3.24
C TRP A 36 10.55 -0.24 -2.43
N MET A 37 11.85 -0.10 -2.71
CA MET A 37 12.73 0.83 -1.99
C MET A 37 13.06 2.08 -2.80
N VAL A 38 13.31 3.17 -2.10
CA VAL A 38 13.91 4.39 -2.64
C VAL A 38 15.30 4.56 -2.02
N ILE A 39 16.34 4.50 -2.84
CA ILE A 39 17.74 4.60 -2.43
C ILE A 39 18.34 5.82 -3.12
N ASN A 40 18.94 6.74 -2.36
CA ASN A 40 19.53 7.98 -2.91
C ASN A 40 18.58 8.75 -3.83
N LYS A 41 17.32 8.91 -3.40
CA LYS A 41 16.24 9.58 -4.17
C LYS A 41 15.89 8.90 -5.51
N LYS A 42 16.33 7.66 -5.74
CA LYS A 42 16.00 6.86 -6.92
C LYS A 42 15.16 5.66 -6.50
N HIS A 43 14.09 5.39 -7.25
CA HIS A 43 13.31 4.18 -7.05
C HIS A 43 14.06 2.97 -7.60
N PHE A 44 14.10 1.89 -6.82
CA PHE A 44 14.63 0.61 -7.28
C PHE A 44 13.51 -0.19 -7.96
N LEU A 45 13.68 -0.50 -9.25
CA LEU A 45 12.77 -1.34 -10.06
C LEU A 45 11.28 -0.96 -9.95
N ARG A 46 10.98 0.34 -9.92
CA ARG A 46 9.62 0.85 -9.72
C ARG A 46 8.62 0.23 -10.69
N GLN A 47 8.99 0.12 -11.96
CA GLN A 47 8.08 -0.32 -13.01
C GLN A 47 7.73 -1.79 -12.82
N GLU A 48 8.71 -2.63 -12.52
CA GLU A 48 8.56 -4.06 -12.29
C GLU A 48 7.69 -4.35 -11.07
N HIS A 49 7.82 -3.57 -9.99
CA HIS A 49 6.95 -3.65 -8.82
C HIS A 49 5.50 -3.24 -9.13
N LEU A 50 5.30 -2.16 -9.91
CA LEU A 50 3.95 -1.74 -10.31
C LEU A 50 3.28 -2.77 -11.22
N GLU A 51 4.01 -3.34 -12.18
CA GLU A 51 3.51 -4.39 -13.06
C GLU A 51 3.17 -5.68 -12.30
N ARG A 52 3.97 -6.04 -11.28
CA ARG A 52 3.67 -7.20 -10.44
C ARG A 52 2.41 -6.96 -9.60
N LEU A 53 2.25 -5.76 -9.04
CA LEU A 53 1.04 -5.40 -8.30
C LEU A 53 -0.20 -5.49 -9.20
N GLU A 54 -0.13 -4.93 -10.42
CA GLU A 54 -1.24 -4.99 -11.38
C GLU A 54 -1.59 -6.43 -11.77
N LYS A 55 -0.59 -7.31 -11.95
CA LYS A 55 -0.81 -8.75 -12.21
C LYS A 55 -1.33 -9.53 -11.01
N SER A 56 -1.22 -8.99 -9.79
CA SER A 56 -1.68 -9.65 -8.57
C SER A 56 -3.16 -9.37 -8.29
N CYS A 57 -3.68 -8.26 -8.82
CA CYS A 57 -5.10 -7.92 -8.79
C CYS A 57 -5.93 -8.79 -9.75
#